data_AF-J3CWX5-F1
#
_entry.id   AF-J3CWX5-F1
#
_cell.length_a   1.000
_cell.length_b   1.000
_cell.length_c   1.000
_cell.angle_alpha   90.00
_cell.angle_beta   90.00
_cell.angle_gamma   90.00
#
_symmetry.space_group_name_H-M   'P 1'
#
loop_
_entity.id
_entity.type
_entity.pdbx_description
1 polymer ?
#
loop_
_entity_poly.entity_id
_entity_poly.type
_entity_poly.pdbx_seq_one_letter_code
_entity_poly.pdbx_strand_id
1 'polypeptide(L)'
;MLKIAVTGAPSTGKHQLACALERALKDAGRDAQVAVTNPSAPSGGAAGHTGHTGYGLTLLCGLESAEAARQAADQSIRSALAAAGIAYCVLHGSAPQRLAQALGAVHHLQPGPPRLREQQPQARSKAWVWVCDKCSDPACEHRLLSDLLAQRAAASA
;
A
#
# COMPACT_ATOMS: atom_id res chain seq x y z
N MET A 1 18.85 -2.50 8.30
CA MET A 1 17.51 -2.63 8.89
C MET A 1 16.50 -1.68 8.27
N LEU A 2 15.53 -2.19 7.50
CA LEU A 2 14.38 -1.42 7.01
C LEU A 2 13.31 -1.33 8.11
N LYS A 3 12.84 -0.12 8.44
CA LYS A 3 11.73 0.08 9.37
C LYS A 3 10.43 0.30 8.60
N ILE A 4 9.40 -0.49 8.90
CA ILE A 4 8.09 -0.47 8.25
C ILE A 4 7.00 -0.11 9.27
N ALA A 5 6.23 0.95 9.02
CA ALA A 5 5.07 1.31 9.82
C ALA A 5 3.80 0.74 9.18
N VAL A 6 2.97 0.07 9.97
CA VAL A 6 1.63 -0.38 9.56
C VAL A 6 0.59 0.42 10.35
N THR A 7 -0.24 1.17 9.65
CA THR A 7 -1.32 2.00 10.20
C THR A 7 -2.65 1.67 9.55
N GLY A 8 -3.75 2.09 10.17
CA GLY A 8 -5.09 1.91 9.64
C GLY A 8 -6.17 2.17 10.68
N ALA A 9 -7.39 2.40 10.20
CA ALA A 9 -8.56 2.60 11.04
C ALA A 9 -8.80 1.39 11.99
N PRO A 10 -9.61 1.53 13.05
CA PRO A 10 -9.98 0.41 13.90
C PRO A 10 -10.53 -0.79 13.10
N SER A 11 -10.19 -2.00 13.53
CA SER A 11 -10.68 -3.25 12.92
C SER A 11 -10.30 -3.52 11.45
N THR A 12 -9.30 -2.81 10.91
CA THR A 12 -8.78 -3.06 9.54
C THR A 12 -7.78 -4.22 9.44
N GLY A 13 -7.54 -4.96 10.54
CA GLY A 13 -6.61 -6.09 10.55
C GLY A 13 -5.12 -5.71 10.54
N LYS A 14 -4.77 -4.44 10.82
CA LYS A 14 -3.37 -3.95 10.85
C LYS A 14 -2.41 -4.80 11.69
N HIS A 15 -2.85 -5.36 12.81
CA HIS A 15 -2.05 -6.28 13.64
C HIS A 15 -1.81 -7.62 12.94
N GLN A 16 -2.85 -8.20 12.35
CA GLN A 16 -2.73 -9.45 11.59
C GLN A 16 -1.76 -9.29 10.42
N LEU A 17 -1.86 -8.16 9.70
CA LEU A 17 -0.95 -7.83 8.61
C LEU A 17 0.48 -7.67 9.09
N ALA A 18 0.71 -6.93 10.19
CA ALA A 18 2.04 -6.74 10.74
C ALA A 18 2.70 -8.07 11.11
N CYS A 19 2.01 -8.92 11.88
CA CYS A 19 2.51 -10.24 12.26
C CYS A 19 2.82 -11.11 11.03
N ALA A 20 1.96 -11.12 10.01
CA ALA A 20 2.16 -11.89 8.79
C ALA A 20 3.35 -11.37 7.97
N LEU A 21 3.50 -10.05 7.89
CA LEU A 21 4.62 -9.41 7.20
C LEU A 21 5.94 -9.67 7.91
N GLU A 22 6.00 -9.55 9.24
CA GLU A 22 7.20 -9.87 10.02
C GLU A 22 7.66 -11.32 9.81
N ARG A 23 6.72 -12.26 9.85
CA ARG A 23 7.03 -13.68 9.60
C ARG A 23 7.59 -13.88 8.19
N ALA A 24 6.92 -13.34 7.17
CA ALA A 24 7.37 -13.48 5.80
C ALA A 24 8.75 -12.83 5.54
N LEU A 25 9.05 -11.71 6.19
CA LEU A 25 10.36 -11.05 6.08
C LEU A 25 11.46 -11.85 6.78
N LYS A 26 11.16 -12.46 7.94
CA LYS A 26 12.08 -13.37 8.65
C LYS A 26 12.36 -14.63 7.83
N ASP A 27 11.33 -15.25 7.28
CA ASP A 27 11.46 -16.46 6.44
C ASP A 27 12.29 -16.17 5.17
N ALA A 28 12.19 -14.95 4.64
CA ALA A 28 13.02 -14.48 3.53
C ALA A 28 14.43 -14.02 3.95
N GLY A 29 14.80 -14.09 5.23
CA GLY A 29 16.10 -13.67 5.75
C GLY A 29 16.37 -12.17 5.65
N ARG A 30 15.32 -11.33 5.63
CA ARG A 30 15.44 -9.87 5.46
C ARG A 30 15.50 -9.18 6.82
N ASP A 31 16.48 -8.29 6.97
CA ASP A 31 16.67 -7.45 8.15
C ASP A 31 15.68 -6.26 8.13
N ALA A 32 14.47 -6.50 8.64
CA ALA A 32 13.38 -5.53 8.68
C ALA A 32 12.63 -5.56 10.02
N GLN A 33 12.22 -4.38 10.49
CA GLN A 33 11.42 -4.18 11.69
C GLN A 33 10.05 -3.63 11.30
N VAL A 34 8.98 -4.31 11.70
CA VAL A 34 7.60 -3.85 11.46
C VAL A 34 7.02 -3.34 12.77
N ALA A 35 6.35 -2.19 12.73
CA ALA A 35 5.66 -1.64 13.88
C ALA A 35 4.21 -1.28 13.51
N VAL A 36 3.27 -1.70 14.35
CA VAL A 36 1.90 -1.19 14.26
C VAL A 36 1.86 0.19 14.91
N THR A 37 1.44 1.18 14.14
CA THR A 37 1.35 2.57 14.56
C THR A 37 -0.11 3.00 14.51
N ASN A 38 -0.58 3.61 15.59
CA ASN A 38 -1.79 4.43 15.52
C ASN A 38 -1.30 5.85 15.30
N PRO A 39 -1.75 6.56 14.26
CA PRO A 39 -1.57 7.99 14.19
C PRO A 39 -2.58 8.54 15.19
N SER A 40 -2.18 8.59 16.45
CA SER A 40 -2.91 9.37 17.44
C SER A 40 -3.00 10.78 16.87
N ALA A 41 -4.23 11.32 16.80
CA ALA A 41 -4.43 12.73 16.47
C ALA A 41 -3.51 13.57 17.37
N PRO A 42 -2.86 14.63 16.84
CA PRO A 42 -2.06 15.51 17.68
C PRO A 42 -3.02 16.21 18.65
N SER A 43 -3.05 15.75 19.90
CA SER A 43 -3.54 16.56 21.01
C SER A 43 -2.73 17.86 20.98
N GLY A 44 -3.41 18.98 20.79
CA GLY A 44 -2.82 20.29 20.52
C GLY A 44 -1.57 20.58 21.35
N GLY A 45 -0.43 20.66 20.68
CA GLY A 45 0.86 20.99 21.26
C GLY A 45 1.87 21.13 20.13
N ALA A 46 2.46 22.31 20.00
CA ALA A 46 3.58 22.52 19.11
C ALA A 46 4.73 21.56 19.46
N ALA A 47 5.38 21.01 18.41
CA ALA A 47 6.52 20.09 18.41
C ALA A 47 6.25 18.59 18.67
N GLY A 48 6.36 17.78 17.61
CA GLY A 48 6.61 16.32 17.72
C GLY A 48 6.11 15.49 16.53
N HIS A 49 6.87 15.43 15.43
CA HIS A 49 6.58 14.59 14.25
C HIS A 49 6.79 13.07 14.48
N THR A 50 6.54 12.53 15.67
CA THR A 50 7.27 11.34 16.18
C THR A 50 6.58 9.99 15.96
N GLY A 51 5.54 9.89 15.14
CA GLY A 51 4.93 8.59 14.83
C GLY A 51 5.62 7.83 13.70
N HIS A 52 6.07 8.53 12.66
CA HIS A 52 6.36 7.92 11.35
C HIS A 52 7.65 8.43 10.67
N THR A 53 8.33 9.44 11.21
CA THR A 53 9.52 10.09 10.62
C THR A 53 10.80 9.24 10.59
N GLY A 54 10.76 8.01 11.11
CA GLY A 54 11.89 7.07 11.09
C GLY A 54 11.67 5.80 10.26
N TYR A 55 10.56 5.72 9.51
CA TYR A 55 10.20 4.53 8.74
C TYR A 55 10.55 4.72 7.27
N GLY A 56 11.22 3.74 6.68
CA GLY A 56 11.52 3.71 5.24
C GLY A 56 10.31 3.32 4.39
N LEU A 57 9.26 2.79 5.02
CA LEU A 57 7.99 2.43 4.37
C LEU A 57 6.83 2.60 5.35
N THR A 58 5.78 3.32 4.93
CA THR A 58 4.53 3.42 5.68
C THR A 58 3.40 2.76 4.89
N LEU A 59 2.69 1.83 5.52
CA LEU A 59 1.60 1.05 4.96
C LEU A 59 0.29 1.42 5.66
N LEU A 60 -0.73 1.77 4.89
CA LEU A 60 -2.08 2.07 5.37
C LEU A 60 -3.03 0.94 4.96
N CYS A 61 -3.58 0.23 5.93
CA CYS A 61 -4.68 -0.71 5.67
C CYS A 61 -5.94 0.06 5.27
N GLY A 62 -6.36 -0.13 4.02
CA GLY A 62 -7.57 0.46 3.48
C GLY A 62 -8.84 -0.07 4.15
N LEU A 63 -9.91 0.72 4.00
CA LEU A 63 -11.25 0.37 4.43
C LEU A 63 -11.98 -0.46 3.38
N GLU A 64 -12.67 -1.49 3.83
CA GLU A 64 -13.63 -2.26 3.02
C GLU A 64 -15.09 -1.94 3.41
N SER A 65 -15.28 -1.12 4.45
CA SER A 65 -16.57 -0.82 5.06
C SER A 65 -16.97 0.63 4.80
N ALA A 66 -18.24 0.84 4.45
CA ALA A 66 -18.82 2.16 4.23
C ALA A 66 -19.32 2.84 5.52
N GLU A 67 -18.96 2.32 6.71
CA GLU A 67 -19.34 2.97 7.97
C GLU A 67 -18.68 4.33 8.12
N ALA A 68 -19.50 5.38 8.27
CA ALA A 68 -19.06 6.77 8.32
C ALA A 68 -17.97 7.03 9.37
N ALA A 69 -18.07 6.41 10.55
CA ALA A 69 -17.07 6.56 11.61
C ALA A 69 -15.70 5.99 11.18
N ARG A 70 -15.68 4.88 10.44
CA ARG A 70 -14.44 4.30 9.92
C ARG A 70 -13.86 5.15 8.80
N GLN A 71 -14.70 5.64 7.90
CA GLN A 71 -14.31 6.56 6.84
C GLN A 71 -13.69 7.85 7.40
N ALA A 72 -14.29 8.43 8.44
CA ALA A 72 -13.73 9.60 9.13
C ALA A 72 -12.37 9.29 9.77
N ALA A 73 -12.21 8.11 10.38
CA ALA A 73 -10.93 7.69 10.94
C ALA A 73 -9.85 7.50 9.85
N ASP A 74 -10.15 6.82 8.74
CA ASP A 74 -9.22 6.66 7.61
C ASP A 74 -8.86 8.00 6.97
N GLN A 75 -9.83 8.89 6.81
CA GLN A 75 -9.58 10.24 6.29
C GLN A 75 -8.68 11.05 7.23
N SER A 76 -8.89 10.95 8.55
CA SER A 76 -8.04 11.59 9.55
C SER A 76 -6.60 11.07 9.48
N ILE A 77 -6.41 9.75 9.34
CA ILE A 77 -5.10 9.12 9.16
C ILE A 77 -4.39 9.68 7.91
N ARG A 78 -5.08 9.71 6.77
CA ARG A 78 -4.53 10.24 5.51
C ARG A 78 -4.15 11.71 5.64
N SER A 79 -5.01 12.50 6.29
CA SER A 79 -4.78 13.93 6.50
C SER A 79 -3.55 14.17 7.38
N ALA A 80 -3.37 13.38 8.44
CA ALA A 80 -2.19 13.45 9.31
C ALA A 80 -0.90 13.05 8.57
N LEU A 81 -0.92 11.99 7.76
CA LEU A 81 0.21 11.57 6.94
C LEU A 81 0.59 12.64 5.91
N ALA A 82 -0.40 13.22 5.24
CA ALA A 82 -0.20 14.29 4.25
C ALA A 82 0.36 15.57 4.90
N ALA A 83 -0.21 16.01 6.02
CA ALA A 83 0.26 17.18 6.76
C ALA A 83 1.71 17.01 7.25
N ALA A 84 2.11 15.78 7.57
CA ALA A 84 3.48 15.46 7.97
C ALA A 84 4.43 15.20 6.77
N GLY A 85 3.96 15.27 5.52
CA GLY A 85 4.75 15.02 4.32
C GLY A 85 5.23 13.56 4.18
N ILE A 86 4.52 12.62 4.79
CA ILE A 86 4.93 11.21 4.88
C ILE A 86 4.33 10.43 3.71
N ALA A 87 5.20 9.90 2.84
CA ALA A 87 4.78 9.00 1.78
C ALA A 87 4.25 7.67 2.37
N TYR A 88 3.14 7.18 1.84
CA TYR A 88 2.52 5.93 2.27
C TYR A 88 1.91 5.14 1.10
N CYS A 89 1.80 3.82 1.28
CA CYS A 89 1.10 2.92 0.36
C CYS A 89 -0.21 2.44 0.99
N VAL A 90 -1.30 2.48 0.23
CA VAL A 90 -2.61 1.99 0.69
C VAL A 90 -2.80 0.55 0.22
N LEU A 91 -3.19 -0.32 1.14
CA LEU A 91 -3.38 -1.75 0.90
C LEU A 91 -4.87 -2.07 0.91
N HIS A 92 -5.35 -2.83 -0.07
CA HIS A 92 -6.77 -3.09 -0.29
C HIS A 92 -7.06 -4.58 -0.38
N GLY A 93 -8.33 -4.95 -0.15
CA GLY A 93 -8.80 -6.31 -0.27
C GLY A 93 -8.55 -7.16 0.96
N SER A 94 -8.54 -8.48 0.78
CA SER A 94 -8.42 -9.46 1.86
C SER A 94 -7.02 -9.46 2.52
N ALA A 95 -6.91 -10.07 3.71
CA ALA A 95 -5.64 -10.23 4.41
C ALA A 95 -4.48 -10.81 3.56
N PRO A 96 -4.66 -11.90 2.77
CA PRO A 96 -3.58 -12.40 1.91
C PRO A 96 -3.22 -11.44 0.78
N GLN A 97 -4.21 -10.72 0.20
CA GLN A 97 -3.94 -9.72 -0.84
C GLN A 97 -3.11 -8.56 -0.29
N ARG A 98 -3.44 -8.05 0.90
CA ARG A 98 -2.68 -6.98 1.56
C ARG A 98 -1.26 -7.42 1.91
N LEU A 99 -1.06 -8.66 2.33
CA LEU A 99 0.27 -9.22 2.57
C LEU A 99 1.10 -9.25 1.29
N ALA A 100 0.53 -9.71 0.18
CA ALA A 100 1.20 -9.74 -1.12
C ALA A 100 1.58 -8.32 -1.59
N GLN A 101 0.68 -7.35 -1.45
CA GLN A 101 0.95 -5.94 -1.75
C GLN A 101 2.06 -5.37 -0.87
N ALA A 102 2.06 -5.65 0.44
CA ALA A 102 3.08 -5.22 1.37
C ALA A 102 4.46 -5.79 1.00
N LEU A 103 4.55 -7.09 0.71
CA LEU A 103 5.79 -7.72 0.26
C LEU A 103 6.29 -7.13 -1.07
N GLY A 104 5.38 -6.82 -1.99
CA GLY A 104 5.67 -6.08 -3.21
C GLY A 104 6.31 -4.72 -2.92
N ALA A 105 5.71 -3.90 -2.05
CA ALA A 105 6.26 -2.61 -1.66
C ALA A 105 7.67 -2.72 -1.05
N VAL A 106 7.90 -3.71 -0.19
CA VAL A 106 9.24 -3.95 0.39
C VAL A 106 10.24 -4.41 -0.68
N HIS A 107 9.82 -5.22 -1.66
CA HIS A 107 10.68 -5.62 -2.77
C HIS A 107 11.10 -4.44 -3.65
N HIS A 108 10.21 -3.47 -3.89
CA HIS A 108 10.53 -2.26 -4.66
C HIS A 108 11.59 -1.38 -3.97
N LEU A 109 11.53 -1.25 -2.64
CA LEU A 109 12.48 -0.44 -1.87
C LEU A 109 13.83 -1.13 -1.65
N GLN A 110 13.83 -2.47 -1.57
CA GLN A 110 15.01 -3.27 -1.35
C GLN A 110 14.97 -4.48 -2.29
N PRO A 111 15.31 -4.31 -3.58
CA PRO A 111 15.35 -5.42 -4.51
C PRO A 111 16.33 -6.48 -3.96
N GLY A 112 15.81 -7.67 -3.67
CA GLY A 112 16.61 -8.80 -3.22
C GLY A 112 17.33 -9.48 -4.38
N PRO A 113 18.18 -10.49 -4.11
CA PRO A 113 18.67 -11.36 -5.16
C PRO A 113 17.48 -12.03 -5.88
N PRO A 114 17.59 -12.33 -7.19
CA PRO A 114 16.46 -12.59 -8.10
C PRO A 114 15.58 -13.82 -7.78
N ARG A 115 15.81 -14.54 -6.68
CA ARG A 115 15.13 -15.80 -6.32
C ARG A 115 13.68 -15.65 -5.85
N LEU A 116 13.18 -14.43 -5.64
CA LEU A 116 11.76 -14.18 -5.34
C LEU A 116 10.96 -13.71 -6.56
N ARG A 117 11.57 -13.66 -7.75
CA ARG A 117 10.90 -13.23 -8.97
C ARG A 117 10.04 -14.32 -9.63
N GLU A 118 10.08 -15.54 -9.10
CA GLU A 118 9.58 -16.74 -9.77
C GLU A 118 8.14 -17.14 -9.37
N GLN A 119 7.51 -16.45 -8.41
CA GLN A 119 6.15 -16.81 -7.95
C GLN A 119 5.07 -15.73 -8.16
N GLN A 120 5.44 -14.53 -8.62
CA GLN A 120 4.45 -13.67 -9.27
C GLN A 120 4.46 -14.02 -10.75
N PRO A 121 3.30 -14.29 -11.37
CA PRO A 121 3.20 -14.24 -12.82
C PRO A 121 3.80 -12.89 -13.21
N GLN A 122 4.97 -12.92 -13.83
CA GLN A 122 5.47 -11.76 -14.53
C GLN A 122 4.53 -11.59 -15.71
N ALA A 123 3.34 -11.04 -15.44
CA ALA A 123 2.69 -10.17 -16.39
C ALA A 123 3.79 -9.17 -16.71
N ARG A 124 4.49 -9.42 -17.82
CA ARG A 124 5.48 -8.51 -18.39
C ARG A 124 4.83 -7.15 -18.28
N SER A 125 5.28 -6.35 -17.31
CA SER A 125 4.82 -5.00 -17.14
C SER A 125 5.25 -4.33 -18.43
N LYS A 126 4.34 -4.29 -19.41
CA LYS A 126 4.54 -3.51 -20.62
C LYS A 126 4.96 -2.14 -20.08
N ALA A 127 6.11 -1.64 -20.56
CA ALA A 127 6.54 -0.30 -20.22
C ALA A 127 5.31 0.60 -20.37
N TRP A 128 4.96 1.32 -19.30
CA TRP A 128 3.77 2.16 -19.32
C TRP A 128 3.92 3.14 -20.47
N VAL A 129 3.17 2.90 -21.55
CA VAL A 129 3.16 3.79 -22.70
C VAL A 129 2.16 4.87 -22.36
N TRP A 130 2.61 6.11 -22.34
CA TRP A 130 1.72 7.25 -22.23
C TRP A 130 0.94 7.36 -23.54
N VAL A 131 -0.30 6.88 -23.55
CA VAL A 131 -1.12 6.81 -24.78
C VAL A 131 -1.83 8.14 -25.08
N CYS A 132 -1.73 9.13 -24.18
CA CYS A 132 -2.56 10.33 -24.25
C CYS A 132 -1.86 11.60 -23.71
N ASP A 133 -1.82 12.63 -24.54
CA ASP A 133 -1.33 13.98 -24.18
C ASP A 133 -2.38 14.80 -23.38
N LYS A 134 -3.68 14.46 -23.50
CA LYS A 134 -4.81 15.11 -22.82
C LYS A 134 -5.60 14.15 -21.93
N CYS A 135 -5.12 13.94 -20.71
CA CYS A 135 -5.66 12.97 -19.76
C CYS A 135 -7.10 13.24 -19.25
N SER A 136 -7.78 14.29 -19.74
CA SER A 136 -9.19 14.60 -19.40
C SER A 136 -10.14 14.54 -20.61
N ASP A 137 -9.71 13.93 -21.73
CA ASP A 137 -10.62 13.70 -22.85
C ASP A 137 -11.48 12.44 -22.59
N PRO A 138 -12.82 12.57 -22.52
CA PRO A 138 -13.69 11.44 -22.17
C PRO A 138 -13.66 10.31 -23.20
N ALA A 139 -13.37 10.60 -24.47
CA ALA A 139 -13.24 9.56 -25.49
C ALA A 139 -11.94 8.76 -25.32
N CYS A 140 -10.84 9.43 -24.93
CA CYS A 140 -9.60 8.77 -24.57
C CYS A 140 -9.76 7.84 -23.36
N GLU A 141 -10.40 8.31 -22.28
CA GLU A 141 -10.66 7.50 -21.09
C GLU A 141 -11.53 6.27 -21.42
N HIS A 142 -12.58 6.47 -22.22
CA HIS A 142 -13.46 5.39 -22.65
C HIS A 142 -12.72 4.32 -23.46
N ARG A 143 -11.84 4.73 -24.38
CA ARG A 143 -11.03 3.80 -25.18
C ARG A 143 -10.06 3.00 -24.32
N LEU A 144 -9.33 3.68 -23.43
CA LEU A 144 -8.37 3.02 -22.54
C LEU A 144 -9.06 1.97 -21.65
N LEU A 145 -10.21 2.33 -21.07
CA LEU A 145 -10.98 1.44 -20.22
C LEU A 145 -11.52 0.24 -21.01
N SER A 146 -12.06 0.48 -22.21
CA SER A 146 -12.58 -0.58 -23.08
C SER A 146 -11.49 -1.58 -23.46
N ASP A 147 -10.30 -1.11 -23.83
CA ASP A 147 -9.16 -1.96 -24.17
C ASP A 147 -8.70 -2.79 -22.97
N LEU A 148 -8.72 -2.23 -21.76
CA LEU A 148 -8.35 -2.94 -20.53
C LEU A 148 -9.37 -4.02 -20.17
N LEU A 149 -10.67 -3.74 -20.31
CA LEU A 149 -11.73 -4.72 -20.08
C LEU A 149 -11.67 -5.88 -21.07
N ALA A 150 -11.41 -5.60 -22.36
CA ALA A 150 -11.22 -6.62 -23.38
C ALA A 150 -10.00 -7.52 -23.08
N GLN A 151 -8.88 -6.93 -22.65
CA GLN A 151 -7.69 -7.68 -22.24
C GLN A 151 -7.95 -8.59 -21.03
N ARG A 152 -8.70 -8.10 -20.04
CA ARG A 152 -9.10 -8.91 -18.88
C ARG A 152 -9.99 -10.08 -19.27
N ALA A 153 -10.96 -9.84 -20.16
CA ALA A 153 -11.85 -10.88 -20.67
C ALA A 153 -11.05 -11.97 -21.43
N ALA A 154 -10.12 -11.56 -22.30
CA ALA A 154 -9.25 -12.47 -23.04
C ALA A 154 -8.28 -13.26 -22.14
N ALA A 155 -7.86 -12.69 -21.00
CA ALA A 155 -7.01 -13.39 -20.03
C ALA A 155 -7.78 -14.35 -19.10
N SER A 156 -9.12 -14.27 -19.09
CA SER A 156 -10.01 -15.12 -18.29
C SER A 156 -10.70 -16.23 -19.08
N ALA A 157 -10.45 -16.32 -20.39
CA ALA A 157 -10.94 -17.37 -21.29
C ALA A 157 -9.81 -18.36 -21.60
#